data_AF-A0A353N932-F1
#
_entry.id   AF-A0A353N932-F1
#
_cell.length_a   1.000
_cell.length_b   1.000
_cell.length_c   1.000
_cell.angle_alpha   90.00
_cell.angle_beta   90.00
_cell.angle_gamma   90.00
#
_symmetry.space_group_name_H-M   'P 1'
#
loop_
_entity.id
_entity.type
_entity.pdbx_description
1 polymer ?
#
loop_
_entity_poly.entity_id
_entity_poly.type
_entity_poly.pdbx_seq_one_letter_code
_entity_poly.pdbx_strand_id
1 'polypeptide(L)'
;ERIRLEQENRRLAVLEERHRIARELHDSVSQNLFGISLHLNTFEYLRKQNPEAFRKSVRQLREMVTETQVEMGLLVYELRPVVMEKGFYEALESLSGLYRARYRLSIT
;
A
#
# COMPACT_ATOMS: atom_id res chain seq x y z
N GLU A 1 34.55 18.76 -8.11
CA GLU A 1 34.27 18.29 -6.73
C GLU A 1 32.91 18.67 -6.15
N ARG A 2 32.66 19.91 -5.70
CA ARG A 2 31.44 20.27 -4.94
C ARG A 2 30.12 19.87 -5.60
N ILE A 3 29.95 20.17 -6.89
CA ILE A 3 28.73 19.83 -7.64
C ILE A 3 28.51 18.31 -7.69
N ARG A 4 29.58 17.51 -7.77
CA ARG A 4 29.49 16.05 -7.78
C ARG A 4 29.06 15.50 -6.42
N LEU A 5 29.62 16.06 -5.34
CA LEU A 5 29.25 15.71 -3.96
C LEU A 5 27.81 16.13 -3.63
N GLU A 6 27.38 17.30 -4.10
CA GLU A 6 25.98 17.75 -3.96
C GLU A 6 25.01 16.83 -4.72
N GLN A 7 25.36 16.41 -5.93
CA GLN A 7 24.57 15.44 -6.70
C GLN A 7 24.50 14.08 -6.01
N GLU A 8 25.60 13.60 -5.45
CA GLU A 8 25.65 12.32 -4.73
C GLU A 8 24.84 12.38 -3.44
N ASN A 9 24.99 13.44 -2.64
CA ASN A 9 24.18 13.66 -1.45
C ASN A 9 22.70 13.73 -1.77
N ARG A 10 22.32 14.37 -2.88
CA ARG A 10 20.92 14.44 -3.31
C ARG A 10 20.38 13.07 -3.71
N ARG A 11 21.19 12.24 -4.36
CA ARG A 11 20.82 10.85 -4.70
C ARG A 11 20.65 9.99 -3.45
N LEU A 12 21.56 10.10 -2.49
CA LEU A 12 21.48 9.40 -1.22
C LEU A 12 20.22 9.80 -0.43
N ALA A 13 19.94 11.09 -0.33
CA ALA A 13 18.73 11.58 0.33
C ALA A 13 17.43 11.03 -0.30
N VAL A 14 17.37 10.95 -1.64
CA VAL A 14 16.23 10.34 -2.34
C VAL A 14 16.12 8.84 -2.04
N LEU A 15 17.24 8.14 -1.96
CA LEU A 15 17.26 6.70 -1.65
C LEU A 15 16.80 6.43 -0.21
N GLU A 16 17.28 7.23 0.75
CA GLU A 16 16.88 7.16 2.16
C GLU A 16 15.37 7.37 2.33
N GLU A 17 14.83 8.37 1.63
CA GLU A 17 13.39 8.67 1.68
C GLU A 17 12.55 7.53 1.09
N ARG A 18 12.99 6.93 -0.03
CA ARG A 18 12.35 5.73 -0.57
C ARG A 18 12.36 4.56 0.41
N HIS A 19 13.49 4.33 1.08
CA HIS A 19 13.58 3.29 2.10
C HIS A 19 12.69 3.56 3.31
N ARG A 20 12.53 4.84 3.71
CA ARG A 20 11.59 5.23 4.76
C ARG A 20 10.14 4.93 4.36
N ILE A 21 9.72 5.39 3.17
CA ILE A 21 8.37 5.15 2.64
C ILE A 21 8.07 3.65 2.51
N ALA A 22 9.02 2.86 1.99
CA ALA A 22 8.85 1.42 1.87
C ALA A 22 8.61 0.73 3.22
N ARG A 23 9.30 1.17 4.29
CA ARG A 23 9.07 0.65 5.65
C ARG A 23 7.69 1.04 6.17
N GLU A 24 7.30 2.30 6.04
CA GLU A 24 5.97 2.76 6.50
C GLU A 24 4.83 2.02 5.78
N LEU A 25 4.95 1.80 4.48
CA LEU A 25 4.00 1.00 3.72
C LEU A 25 3.98 -0.48 4.18
N HIS A 26 5.16 -1.06 4.44
CA HIS A 26 5.27 -2.45 4.92
C HIS A 26 4.62 -2.63 6.30
N ASP A 27 4.81 -1.67 7.19
CA ASP A 27 4.23 -1.69 8.52
C ASP A 27 2.69 -1.58 8.45
N SER A 28 2.17 -0.72 7.58
CA SER A 28 0.72 -0.61 7.30
C SER A 28 0.13 -1.93 6.80
N VAL A 29 0.77 -2.56 5.81
CA VAL A 29 0.34 -3.87 5.28
C VAL A 29 0.34 -4.94 6.37
N SER A 30 1.39 -4.97 7.19
CA SER A 30 1.51 -5.93 8.29
C SER A 30 0.41 -5.75 9.35
N GLN A 31 0.08 -4.50 9.68
CA GLN A 31 -1.03 -4.18 10.60
C GLN A 31 -2.38 -4.62 10.03
N ASN A 32 -2.64 -4.36 8.75
CA ASN A 32 -3.90 -4.77 8.11
C ASN A 32 -4.05 -6.30 8.06
N LEU A 33 -2.99 -7.03 7.71
CA LEU A 33 -2.99 -8.50 7.74
C LEU A 33 -3.22 -9.05 9.15
N PHE A 34 -2.65 -8.41 10.18
CA PHE A 34 -2.90 -8.79 11.57
C PHE A 34 -4.37 -8.59 11.96
N GLY A 35 -4.97 -7.44 11.59
CA GLY A 35 -6.40 -7.17 11.78
C GLY A 35 -7.30 -8.20 11.10
N ILE A 36 -6.96 -8.57 9.86
CA ILE A 36 -7.64 -9.63 9.10
C ILE A 36 -7.60 -10.96 9.85
N SER A 37 -6.42 -11.37 10.34
CA SER A 37 -6.26 -12.62 11.09
C SER A 37 -7.07 -12.64 12.39
N LEU A 38 -7.13 -11.51 13.11
CA LEU A 38 -7.92 -11.42 14.34
C LEU A 38 -9.42 -11.55 14.07
N HIS A 39 -9.92 -10.88 13.02
CA HIS A 39 -11.31 -11.00 12.61
C HIS A 39 -11.67 -12.45 12.26
N LEU A 40 -10.85 -13.14 11.48
CA LEU A 40 -11.06 -14.53 11.09
C LEU A 40 -11.15 -15.49 12.29
N ASN A 41 -10.35 -15.27 13.34
CA ASN A 41 -10.40 -16.11 14.55
C ASN A 41 -11.74 -16.04 15.28
N THR A 42 -12.48 -14.93 15.14
CA THR A 42 -13.79 -14.73 15.78
C THR A 42 -14.96 -15.29 14.97
N PHE A 43 -14.74 -15.66 13.71
CA PHE A 43 -15.78 -16.02 12.76
C PHE A 43 -16.47 -17.34 13.10
N GLU A 44 -15.73 -18.34 13.57
CA GLU A 44 -16.30 -19.63 13.97
C GLU A 44 -17.31 -19.50 15.12
N TYR A 45 -17.07 -18.55 16.04
CA TYR A 45 -17.99 -18.25 17.14
C TYR A 45 -19.21 -17.44 16.68
N LEU A 46 -18.98 -16.36 15.92
CA LEU A 46 -20.05 -15.47 15.44
C LEU A 46 -21.00 -16.16 14.47
N ARG A 47 -20.52 -17.09 13.63
CA ARG A 47 -21.32 -17.81 12.64
C ARG A 47 -22.51 -18.55 13.26
N LYS A 48 -22.33 -19.12 14.46
CA LYS A 48 -23.37 -19.89 15.15
C LYS A 48 -24.27 -19.03 16.04
N GLN A 49 -23.68 -18.02 16.70
CA GLN A 49 -24.37 -17.19 17.71
C GLN A 49 -25.14 -16.03 17.08
N ASN A 50 -24.60 -15.38 16.05
CA ASN A 50 -25.19 -14.20 15.42
C ASN A 50 -24.84 -14.12 13.92
N PRO A 51 -25.61 -14.80 13.05
CA PRO A 51 -25.34 -14.86 11.61
C PRO A 51 -25.33 -13.49 10.91
N GLU A 52 -26.09 -12.51 11.38
CA GLU A 52 -26.11 -11.16 10.79
C GLU A 52 -24.84 -10.37 11.15
N ALA A 53 -24.39 -10.44 12.41
CA ALA A 53 -23.11 -9.86 12.80
C ALA A 53 -21.93 -10.51 12.05
N PHE A 54 -21.99 -11.84 11.85
CA PHE A 54 -21.03 -12.57 11.03
C PHE A 54 -20.99 -12.04 9.58
N ARG A 55 -22.16 -11.91 8.92
CA ARG A 55 -22.25 -11.35 7.55
C ARG A 55 -21.67 -9.94 7.47
N LYS A 56 -21.93 -9.09 8.46
CA LYS A 56 -21.35 -7.73 8.52
C LYS A 56 -19.83 -7.78 8.65
N SER A 57 -19.31 -8.62 9.54
CA SER A 57 -17.86 -8.73 9.74
C SER A 57 -17.14 -9.30 8.51
N VAL A 58 -17.75 -10.25 7.80
CA VAL A 58 -17.23 -10.76 6.50
C VAL A 58 -17.14 -9.64 5.46
N ARG A 59 -18.12 -8.73 5.39
CA ARG A 59 -18.06 -7.58 4.47
C ARG A 59 -16.89 -6.64 4.81
N GLN A 60 -16.74 -6.29 6.09
CA GLN A 60 -15.64 -5.45 6.55
C GLN A 60 -14.27 -6.09 6.30
N LEU A 61 -14.17 -7.41 6.47
CA LEU A 61 -12.96 -8.15 6.17
C LEU A 61 -12.59 -8.08 4.68
N ARG A 62 -13.58 -8.19 3.79
CA ARG A 62 -13.36 -8.05 2.34
C ARG A 62 -12.88 -6.66 1.97
N GLU A 63 -13.40 -5.62 2.61
CA GLU A 63 -12.92 -4.24 2.43
C GLU A 63 -11.46 -4.10 2.86
N MET A 64 -11.11 -4.58 4.06
CA MET A 64 -9.75 -4.56 4.59
C MET A 64 -8.75 -5.33 3.72
N VAL A 65 -9.14 -6.50 3.20
CA VAL A 65 -8.32 -7.28 2.25
C VAL A 65 -8.09 -6.49 0.96
N THR A 66 -9.14 -5.86 0.42
CA THR A 66 -9.04 -5.07 -0.81
C THR A 66 -8.09 -3.88 -0.62
N GLU A 67 -8.21 -3.18 0.50
CA GLU A 67 -7.31 -2.09 0.86
C GLU A 67 -5.86 -2.59 0.95
N THR A 68 -5.63 -3.68 1.69
CA THR A 68 -4.30 -4.30 1.85
C THR A 68 -3.67 -4.68 0.51
N GLN A 69 -4.46 -5.20 -0.43
CA GLN A 69 -3.98 -5.54 -1.78
C GLN A 69 -3.51 -4.32 -2.57
N VAL A 70 -4.22 -3.19 -2.46
CA VAL A 70 -3.81 -1.92 -3.07
C VAL A 70 -2.53 -1.40 -2.42
N GLU A 71 -2.41 -1.50 -1.09
CA GLU A 71 -1.20 -1.08 -0.37
C GLU A 71 0.03 -1.90 -0.79
N MET A 72 -0.11 -3.23 -0.92
CA MET A 72 0.96 -4.09 -1.41
C MET A 72 1.38 -3.72 -2.84
N GLY A 73 0.42 -3.41 -3.72
CA GLY A 73 0.71 -2.99 -5.10
C GLY A 73 1.54 -1.71 -5.17
N LEU A 74 1.23 -0.74 -4.29
CA LEU A 74 2.02 0.49 -4.13
C LEU A 74 3.43 0.21 -3.62
N LEU A 75 3.56 -0.67 -2.63
CA LEU A 75 4.85 -1.06 -2.05
C LEU A 75 5.76 -1.69 -3.11
N VAL A 76 5.22 -2.60 -3.93
CA VAL A 76 5.94 -3.21 -5.06
C VAL A 76 6.29 -2.16 -6.12
N TYR A 77 5.43 -1.17 -6.36
CA TYR A 77 5.70 -0.09 -7.30
C TYR A 77 6.85 0.81 -6.82
N GLU A 78 6.82 1.23 -5.56
CA GLU A 78 7.82 2.14 -4.97
C GLU A 78 9.20 1.47 -4.83
N LEU A 79 9.22 0.14 -4.64
CA LEU A 79 10.43 -0.67 -4.61
C LEU A 79 10.99 -1.01 -6.00
N ARG A 80 10.25 -0.76 -7.11
CA ARG A 80 10.85 -0.95 -8.43
C ARG A 80 12.00 0.05 -8.59
N PRO A 81 13.21 -0.41 -8.90
CA PRO A 81 14.27 0.51 -9.29
C PRO A 81 13.72 1.34 -10.44
N VAL A 82 13.83 2.67 -10.33
CA VAL A 82 13.52 3.59 -11.43
C VAL A 82 14.60 3.41 -12.49
N VAL A 83 14.54 2.26 -13.16
CA VAL A 83 14.96 2.17 -14.54
C VAL A 83 13.80 2.84 -15.27
N MET A 84 14.03 4.05 -15.77
CA MET A 84 13.10 4.73 -16.68
C MET A 84 13.03 3.90 -17.98
N GLU A 85 12.48 2.70 -17.94
CA GLU A 85 12.15 1.92 -19.14
C GLU A 85 10.79 2.35 -19.71
N LYS A 86 9.92 2.90 -18.86
CA LYS A 86 8.64 3.53 -19.26
C LYS A 86 8.76 5.04 -19.10
N GLY A 87 8.22 5.79 -20.07
CA GLY A 87 8.34 7.25 -20.08
C GLY A 87 7.73 7.90 -18.83
N PHE A 88 8.13 9.14 -18.52
CA PHE A 88 7.63 9.90 -17.36
C PHE A 88 6.10 9.89 -17.26
N TYR A 89 5.41 10.00 -18.41
CA TYR A 89 3.96 10.02 -18.49
C TYR A 89 3.31 8.69 -18.04
N GLU A 90 3.86 7.55 -18.45
CA GLU A 90 3.33 6.22 -18.11
C GLU A 90 3.55 5.88 -16.63
N ALA A 91 4.67 6.34 -16.07
CA ALA A 91 4.93 6.26 -14.64
C ALA A 91 3.91 7.12 -13.85
N LEU A 92 3.59 8.31 -14.34
CA LEU A 92 2.62 9.21 -13.71
C LEU A 92 1.20 8.64 -13.78
N GLU A 93 0.79 8.09 -14.94
CA GLU A 93 -0.51 7.43 -15.07
C GLU A 93 -0.63 6.22 -14.13
N SER A 94 0.39 5.35 -14.09
CA SER A 94 0.39 4.18 -13.21
C SER A 94 0.28 4.58 -11.73
N LEU A 95 1.05 5.59 -11.30
CA LEU A 95 1.00 6.11 -9.94
C LEU A 95 -0.36 6.73 -9.62
N SER A 96 -0.89 7.56 -10.52
CA SER A 96 -2.20 8.19 -10.35
C SER A 96 -3.33 7.18 -10.24
N GLY A 97 -3.30 6.10 -11.02
CA GLY A 97 -4.28 5.02 -10.97
C GLY A 97 -4.25 4.28 -9.63
N LEU A 98 -3.06 4.00 -9.11
CA LEU A 98 -2.87 3.38 -7.80
C LEU A 98 -3.40 4.28 -6.65
N TYR A 99 -3.08 5.57 -6.68
CA TYR A 99 -3.57 6.52 -5.66
C TYR A 99 -5.08 6.77 -5.75
N ARG A 100 -5.65 6.76 -6.97
CA ARG A 100 -7.12 6.78 -7.18
C ARG A 100 -7.80 5.61 -6.50
N ALA A 101 -7.26 4.41 -6.66
CA ALA A 101 -7.79 3.20 -6.04
C ALA A 101 -7.70 3.25 -4.52
N ARG A 102 -6.57 3.75 -3.97
CA ARG A 102 -6.33 3.84 -2.52
C ARG A 102 -7.22 4.86 -1.81
N TYR A 103 -7.33 6.06 -2.35
CA TYR A 103 -7.99 7.18 -1.67
C TYR A 103 -9.39 7.51 -2.21
N ARG A 104 -9.89 6.72 -3.17
CA ARG A 104 -11.15 6.97 -3.89
C ARG A 104 -11.25 8.41 -4.43
N LEU A 105 -10.13 8.95 -4.90
CA LEU A 105 -10.06 10.33 -5.39
C LEU A 105 -10.69 10.45 -6.78
N SER A 106 -11.80 11.16 -6.90
CA SER A 106 -12.35 11.58 -8.20
C SER A 106 -11.67 12.87 -8.65
N ILE A 107 -10.63 12.75 -9.47
CA ILE A 107 -10.01 13.91 -10.14
C ILE A 107 -10.77 14.10 -11.47
N THR A 108 -11.38 15.27 -11.63
CA THR A 108 -12.12 15.64 -12.85
C THR A 108 -11.16 16.24 -13.86
#